data_AF-A0A2V5XWG6-F1
#
_entry.id   AF-A0A2V5XWG6-F1
#
_cell.length_a   1.000
_cell.length_b   1.000
_cell.length_c   1.000
_cell.angle_alpha   90.00
_cell.angle_beta   90.00
_cell.angle_gamma   90.00
#
_symmetry.space_group_name_H-M   'P 1'
#
loop_
_entity.id
_entity.type
_entity.pdbx_description
1 polymer ?
#
loop_
_entity_poly.entity_id
_entity_poly.type
_entity_poly.pdbx_seq_one_letter_code
_entity_poly.pdbx_strand_id
1 'polypeptide(L)'
;MLVTANAGVWSSHGRVINNVCDGAGITFSGSNGVVAGNQITRSGSGSGIFVQGLPSTHAPTIIGNVCSGGSSGFDAAQGGRWWSVSGFEVWAPDAVICNNIAHDNDGGGFAVGGANSLVIGNKAYNNGRGRHGAAGFNARINLTRGTSASHSVFIGNASYDTRYPRSDATQDYGYLEQDSRLTDIKQFANDYAHNRVGPVKHASGSGQAPISSEMKNKLKALAQDPDIPDGIRRLISQYLSR
;
A
#
# COMPACT_ATOMS: atom_id res chain seq x y z
N MET A 1 -20.91 4.12 -2.45
CA MET A 1 -20.67 5.16 -3.47
C MET A 1 -19.29 4.93 -4.06
N LEU A 2 -19.21 4.56 -5.33
CA LEU A 2 -17.94 4.48 -6.07
C LEU A 2 -17.67 5.88 -6.64
N VAL A 3 -16.60 6.54 -6.19
CA VAL A 3 -16.15 7.79 -6.82
C VAL A 3 -15.21 7.40 -7.96
N THR A 4 -15.68 7.49 -9.20
CA THR A 4 -14.87 7.33 -10.42
C THR A 4 -14.86 8.64 -11.19
N ALA A 5 -13.71 9.29 -11.30
CA ALA A 5 -13.53 10.41 -12.22
C ALA A 5 -13.30 9.83 -13.63
N ASN A 6 -14.37 9.63 -14.40
CA ASN A 6 -14.26 9.19 -15.79
C ASN A 6 -14.98 10.18 -16.71
N ALA A 7 -14.40 11.37 -16.86
CA ALA A 7 -14.85 12.37 -17.81
C ALA A 7 -13.65 12.97 -18.60
N GLY A 8 -13.40 12.41 -19.78
CA GLY A 8 -12.87 13.08 -20.97
C GLY A 8 -11.40 13.54 -21.01
N VAL A 9 -10.77 13.81 -19.87
CA VAL A 9 -9.35 14.17 -19.78
C VAL A 9 -8.82 13.53 -18.50
N TRP A 10 -7.68 12.83 -18.57
CA TRP A 10 -7.05 12.26 -17.38
C TRP A 10 -6.77 13.38 -16.39
N SER A 11 -7.50 13.39 -15.26
CA SER A 11 -7.38 14.48 -14.31
C SER A 11 -6.00 14.46 -13.68
N SER A 12 -5.17 15.45 -14.03
CA SER A 12 -4.04 15.83 -13.18
C SER A 12 -4.61 16.49 -11.92
N HIS A 13 -4.06 16.22 -10.75
CA HIS A 13 -4.43 16.86 -9.48
C HIS A 13 -5.84 16.55 -8.96
N GLY A 14 -6.42 15.42 -9.38
CA GLY A 14 -7.70 14.95 -8.81
C GLY A 14 -7.60 14.70 -7.31
N ARG A 15 -8.63 15.10 -6.54
CA ARG A 15 -8.65 14.98 -5.07
C ARG A 15 -9.86 14.17 -4.62
N VAL A 16 -9.62 13.09 -3.88
CA VAL A 16 -10.66 12.27 -3.23
C VAL A 16 -10.37 12.28 -1.74
N ILE A 17 -11.03 13.18 -1.00
CA ILE A 17 -10.67 13.46 0.39
C ILE A 17 -11.85 13.37 1.35
N ASN A 18 -11.58 12.87 2.57
CA ASN A 18 -12.50 12.88 3.72
C ASN A 18 -13.87 12.24 3.45
N ASN A 19 -13.92 11.20 2.61
CA ASN A 19 -15.13 10.43 2.36
C ASN A 19 -15.28 9.28 3.36
N VAL A 20 -16.52 8.88 3.62
CA VAL A 20 -16.85 7.63 4.30
C VAL A 20 -17.50 6.69 3.29
N CYS A 21 -16.92 5.52 3.09
CA CYS A 21 -17.41 4.50 2.18
C CYS A 21 -17.66 3.21 2.96
N ASP A 22 -18.92 2.78 3.02
CA ASP A 22 -19.30 1.53 3.67
C ASP A 22 -19.87 0.56 2.63
N GLY A 23 -19.35 -0.67 2.61
CA GLY A 23 -19.71 -1.66 1.60
C GLY A 23 -19.07 -1.43 0.22
N ALA A 24 -18.31 -0.36 0.04
CA ALA A 24 -17.74 0.05 -1.25
C ALA A 24 -16.32 0.58 -1.11
N GLY A 25 -15.50 0.38 -2.15
CA GLY A 25 -14.14 0.94 -2.25
C GLY A 25 -14.05 2.21 -3.10
N ILE A 26 -12.88 2.83 -3.08
CA ILE A 26 -12.49 3.96 -3.93
C ILE A 26 -11.57 3.45 -5.04
N THR A 27 -11.81 3.86 -6.28
CA THR A 27 -10.86 3.66 -7.38
C THR A 27 -10.35 4.99 -7.88
N PHE A 28 -9.03 5.15 -7.93
CA PHE A 28 -8.38 6.36 -8.43
C PHE A 28 -7.54 6.09 -9.68
N SER A 29 -7.63 7.01 -10.64
CA SER A 29 -6.77 7.11 -11.82
C SER A 29 -6.54 8.58 -12.15
N GLY A 30 -5.29 8.96 -12.42
CA GLY A 30 -4.87 10.35 -12.63
C GLY A 30 -3.43 10.59 -12.19
N SER A 31 -2.85 11.71 -12.59
CA SER A 31 -1.49 12.09 -12.21
C SER A 31 -1.48 13.13 -11.09
N ASN A 32 -0.49 13.08 -10.20
CA ASN A 32 -0.30 14.07 -9.12
C ASN A 32 -1.56 14.31 -8.26
N GLY A 33 -2.41 13.29 -8.13
CA GLY A 33 -3.65 13.38 -7.37
C GLY A 33 -3.46 13.08 -5.88
N VAL A 34 -4.50 13.34 -5.10
CA VAL A 34 -4.51 13.14 -3.64
C VAL A 34 -5.71 12.28 -3.25
N VAL A 35 -5.46 11.17 -2.57
CA VAL A 35 -6.47 10.34 -1.91
C VAL A 35 -6.20 10.40 -0.40
N ALA A 36 -6.98 11.18 0.35
CA ALA A 36 -6.63 11.50 1.73
C ALA A 36 -7.77 11.46 2.75
N GLY A 37 -7.49 10.97 3.95
CA GLY A 37 -8.44 11.05 5.08
C GLY A 37 -9.74 10.27 4.90
N ASN A 38 -9.82 9.36 3.92
CA ASN A 38 -11.02 8.58 3.67
C ASN A 38 -11.12 7.41 4.66
N GLN A 39 -12.34 7.06 5.04
CA GLN A 39 -12.65 5.88 5.86
C GLN A 39 -13.46 4.88 5.04
N ILE A 40 -12.88 3.72 4.79
CA ILE A 40 -13.47 2.67 3.97
C ILE A 40 -13.68 1.44 4.85
N THR A 41 -14.93 0.99 4.97
CA THR A 41 -15.30 -0.20 5.74
C THR A 41 -16.02 -1.21 4.85
N ARG A 42 -15.76 -2.50 5.09
CA ARG A 42 -16.51 -3.62 4.51
C ARG A 42 -16.59 -3.61 2.98
N SER A 43 -15.54 -3.13 2.30
CA SER A 43 -15.49 -3.23 0.83
C SER A 43 -15.68 -4.69 0.40
N GLY A 44 -16.60 -4.92 -0.53
CA GLY A 44 -17.06 -6.27 -0.91
C GLY A 44 -16.31 -6.91 -2.08
N SER A 45 -15.40 -6.19 -2.73
CA SER A 45 -14.61 -6.69 -3.88
C SER A 45 -13.32 -5.91 -4.06
N GLY A 46 -12.28 -6.56 -4.59
CA GLY A 46 -11.00 -5.90 -4.93
C GLY A 46 -10.22 -5.39 -3.71
N SER A 47 -10.26 -4.08 -3.47
CA SER A 47 -9.62 -3.42 -2.33
C SER A 47 -10.47 -2.28 -1.78
N GLY A 48 -10.14 -1.80 -0.57
CA GLY A 48 -10.74 -0.59 -0.01
C GLY A 48 -10.37 0.65 -0.82
N ILE A 49 -9.09 0.84 -1.10
CA ILE A 49 -8.59 1.85 -2.05
C ILE A 49 -7.76 1.17 -3.14
N PHE A 50 -8.19 1.31 -4.38
CA PHE A 50 -7.52 0.85 -5.57
C PHE A 50 -6.97 2.04 -6.38
N VAL A 51 -5.67 2.03 -6.66
CA VAL A 51 -5.01 3.04 -7.50
C VAL A 51 -4.44 2.33 -8.72
N GLN A 52 -4.92 2.72 -9.89
CA GLN A 52 -4.62 1.99 -11.12
C GLN A 52 -3.17 2.20 -11.60
N GLY A 53 -2.61 1.18 -12.25
CA GLY A 53 -1.30 1.24 -12.92
C GLY A 53 -1.45 1.54 -14.42
N LEU A 54 -2.28 2.52 -14.77
CA LEU A 54 -2.44 2.96 -16.16
C LEU A 54 -1.27 3.87 -16.56
N PRO A 55 -0.86 3.94 -17.84
CA PRO A 55 0.22 4.84 -18.28
C PRO A 55 0.02 6.31 -17.88
N SER A 56 -1.24 6.74 -17.76
CA SER A 56 -1.65 8.09 -17.36
C SER A 56 -1.70 8.31 -15.84
N THR A 57 -1.55 7.27 -15.02
CA THR A 57 -1.67 7.35 -13.56
C THR A 57 -0.28 7.21 -12.93
N HIS A 58 0.23 8.29 -12.36
CA HIS A 58 1.55 8.35 -11.74
C HIS A 58 1.63 9.44 -10.67
N ALA A 59 2.53 9.27 -9.72
CA ALA A 59 2.76 10.20 -8.62
C ALA A 59 1.54 10.58 -7.75
N PRO A 60 0.59 9.67 -7.43
CA PRO A 60 -0.46 9.99 -6.49
C PRO A 60 0.06 10.03 -5.05
N THR A 61 -0.50 10.91 -4.22
CA THR A 61 -0.33 10.92 -2.77
C THR A 61 -1.54 10.28 -2.10
N ILE A 62 -1.30 9.23 -1.32
CA ILE A 62 -2.30 8.43 -0.61
C ILE A 62 -1.98 8.53 0.88
N ILE A 63 -2.76 9.32 1.63
CA ILE A 63 -2.39 9.71 2.99
C ILE A 63 -3.52 9.68 4.00
N GLY A 64 -3.25 9.15 5.20
CA GLY A 64 -4.20 9.28 6.31
C GLY A 64 -5.53 8.54 6.11
N ASN A 65 -5.60 7.59 5.18
CA ASN A 65 -6.81 6.81 4.95
C ASN A 65 -6.87 5.59 5.87
N VAL A 66 -8.08 5.11 6.14
CA VAL A 66 -8.33 3.88 6.90
C VAL A 66 -9.16 2.94 6.03
N CYS A 67 -8.66 1.72 5.83
CA CYS A 67 -9.39 0.65 5.14
C CYS A 67 -9.54 -0.55 6.07
N SER A 68 -10.77 -0.98 6.35
CA SER A 68 -11.01 -2.09 7.26
C SER A 68 -12.20 -2.97 6.96
N GLY A 69 -12.17 -4.18 7.52
CA GLY A 69 -13.29 -5.12 7.46
C GLY A 69 -13.64 -5.62 6.06
N GLY A 70 -12.77 -5.42 5.06
CA GLY A 70 -13.00 -5.87 3.69
C GLY A 70 -13.28 -7.37 3.66
N SER A 71 -14.42 -7.75 3.11
CA SER A 71 -14.90 -9.14 3.10
C SER A 71 -14.68 -9.76 1.73
N SER A 72 -14.26 -11.02 1.71
CA SER A 72 -14.16 -11.78 0.48
C SER A 72 -15.54 -12.00 -0.13
N GLY A 73 -15.61 -11.99 -1.45
CA GLY A 73 -16.85 -12.19 -2.20
C GLY A 73 -16.57 -12.73 -3.59
N PHE A 74 -17.65 -13.07 -4.29
CA PHE A 74 -17.58 -13.47 -5.69
C PHE A 74 -17.32 -12.23 -6.55
N ASP A 75 -16.16 -12.17 -7.19
CA ASP A 75 -15.75 -11.02 -7.99
C ASP A 75 -15.93 -11.33 -9.49
N ALA A 76 -16.99 -10.75 -10.08
CA ALA A 76 -17.29 -10.87 -11.49
C ALA A 76 -16.19 -10.25 -12.38
N ALA A 77 -15.52 -9.19 -11.91
CA ALA A 77 -14.40 -8.58 -12.63
C ALA A 77 -13.15 -9.48 -12.67
N GLN A 78 -13.10 -10.48 -11.78
CA GLN A 78 -12.10 -11.56 -11.78
C GLN A 78 -12.61 -12.85 -12.46
N GLY A 79 -13.61 -12.73 -13.33
CA GLY A 79 -14.20 -13.89 -14.01
C GLY A 79 -15.02 -14.78 -13.09
N GLY A 80 -15.59 -14.20 -12.02
CA GLY A 80 -16.42 -14.93 -11.07
C GLY A 80 -15.60 -15.81 -10.12
N ARG A 81 -14.48 -15.30 -9.62
CA ARG A 81 -13.65 -16.02 -8.64
C ARG A 81 -13.86 -15.41 -7.26
N TRP A 82 -13.78 -16.25 -6.23
CA TRP A 82 -13.77 -15.77 -4.85
C TRP A 82 -12.46 -15.04 -4.60
N TRP A 83 -12.54 -13.77 -4.20
CA TRP A 83 -11.36 -12.94 -4.01
C TRP A 83 -11.38 -12.25 -2.66
N SER A 84 -10.26 -12.33 -1.94
CA SER A 84 -10.10 -11.68 -0.64
C SER A 84 -9.71 -10.22 -0.81
N VAL A 85 -10.48 -9.34 -0.17
CA VAL A 85 -10.36 -7.90 -0.31
C VAL A 85 -9.15 -7.39 0.49
N SER A 86 -8.25 -6.66 -0.16
CA SER A 86 -7.13 -6.00 0.54
C SER A 86 -7.52 -4.61 1.02
N GLY A 87 -6.83 -4.05 2.01
CA GLY A 87 -7.05 -2.66 2.43
C GLY A 87 -6.73 -1.67 1.30
N PHE A 88 -5.51 -1.77 0.77
CA PHE A 88 -5.00 -0.91 -0.29
C PHE A 88 -4.39 -1.75 -1.41
N GLU A 89 -4.59 -1.32 -2.64
CA GLU A 89 -3.91 -1.87 -3.81
C GLU A 89 -3.47 -0.73 -4.74
N VAL A 90 -2.16 -0.49 -4.81
CA VAL A 90 -1.57 0.68 -5.47
C VAL A 90 -0.59 0.23 -6.55
N TRP A 91 -0.98 0.39 -7.81
CA TRP A 91 -0.17 0.02 -8.97
C TRP A 91 0.47 1.22 -9.69
N ALA A 92 0.08 2.45 -9.34
CA ALA A 92 0.65 3.66 -9.92
C ALA A 92 2.12 3.85 -9.49
N PRO A 93 3.06 4.09 -10.42
CA PRO A 93 4.43 4.41 -10.08
C PRO A 93 4.52 5.78 -9.40
N ASP A 94 5.67 6.01 -8.76
CA ASP A 94 6.02 7.24 -8.07
C ASP A 94 5.04 7.66 -6.97
N ALA A 95 4.24 6.72 -6.45
CA ALA A 95 3.27 7.02 -5.40
C ALA A 95 3.95 7.41 -4.07
N VAL A 96 3.28 8.25 -3.29
CA VAL A 96 3.58 8.48 -1.88
C VAL A 96 2.43 7.88 -1.08
N ILE A 97 2.68 6.78 -0.38
CA ILE A 97 1.70 6.04 0.42
C ILE A 97 2.12 6.21 1.88
N CYS A 98 1.47 7.11 2.62
CA CYS A 98 1.93 7.41 3.98
C CYS A 98 0.83 7.56 5.03
N ASN A 99 1.16 7.18 6.26
CA ASN A 99 0.28 7.34 7.41
C ASN A 99 -1.14 6.74 7.22
N ASN A 100 -1.28 5.67 6.43
CA ASN A 100 -2.55 4.97 6.23
C ASN A 100 -2.66 3.77 7.20
N ILE A 101 -3.89 3.31 7.43
CA ILE A 101 -4.18 2.15 8.28
C ILE A 101 -4.99 1.12 7.50
N ALA A 102 -4.53 -0.13 7.47
CA ALA A 102 -5.23 -1.26 6.90
C ALA A 102 -5.44 -2.35 7.95
N HIS A 103 -6.68 -2.69 8.30
CA HIS A 103 -6.89 -3.72 9.32
C HIS A 103 -8.14 -4.57 9.15
N ASP A 104 -8.10 -5.78 9.71
CA ASP A 104 -9.22 -6.73 9.71
C ASP A 104 -9.79 -7.01 8.31
N ASN A 105 -8.94 -6.94 7.28
CA ASN A 105 -9.32 -7.28 5.91
C ASN A 105 -9.12 -8.78 5.68
N ASP A 106 -9.96 -9.38 4.84
CA ASP A 106 -9.81 -10.79 4.49
C ASP A 106 -8.56 -11.05 3.65
N GLY A 107 -8.16 -10.09 2.81
CA GLY A 107 -6.92 -10.06 2.06
C GLY A 107 -5.77 -9.42 2.84
N GLY A 108 -4.73 -8.93 2.14
CA GLY A 108 -3.60 -8.26 2.78
C GLY A 108 -3.92 -6.82 3.21
N GLY A 109 -3.00 -6.19 3.95
CA GLY A 109 -3.12 -4.78 4.29
C GLY A 109 -2.90 -3.89 3.07
N PHE A 110 -1.68 -3.89 2.55
CA PHE A 110 -1.23 -3.10 1.42
C PHE A 110 -0.66 -4.01 0.33
N ALA A 111 -1.16 -3.87 -0.90
CA ALA A 111 -0.57 -4.41 -2.11
C ALA A 111 0.08 -3.26 -2.89
N VAL A 112 1.40 -3.17 -2.87
CA VAL A 112 2.17 -2.12 -3.56
C VAL A 112 2.77 -2.75 -4.81
N GLY A 113 2.45 -2.22 -5.98
CA GLY A 113 2.92 -2.72 -7.27
C GLY A 113 3.40 -1.64 -8.24
N GLY A 114 3.42 -0.37 -7.82
CA GLY A 114 4.00 0.73 -8.59
C GLY A 114 5.45 1.00 -8.22
N ALA A 115 6.30 1.21 -9.22
CA ALA A 115 7.74 1.39 -9.03
C ALA A 115 8.06 2.76 -8.43
N ASN A 116 9.25 2.93 -7.86
CA ASN A 116 9.74 4.21 -7.31
C ASN A 116 8.79 4.84 -6.27
N SER A 117 8.04 4.00 -5.55
CA SER A 117 7.06 4.46 -4.57
C SER A 117 7.69 4.63 -3.20
N LEU A 118 7.13 5.55 -2.41
CA LEU A 118 7.49 5.77 -1.01
C LEU A 118 6.35 5.24 -0.14
N VAL A 119 6.66 4.29 0.75
CA VAL A 119 5.69 3.66 1.66
C VAL A 119 6.12 3.98 3.09
N ILE A 120 5.49 4.98 3.72
CA ILE A 120 6.04 5.60 4.94
C ILE A 120 5.04 5.64 6.09
N GLY A 121 5.40 5.07 7.23
CA GLY A 121 4.62 5.22 8.47
C GLY A 121 3.20 4.65 8.41
N ASN A 122 2.93 3.68 7.54
CA ASN A 122 1.63 3.02 7.46
C ASN A 122 1.52 1.91 8.52
N LYS A 123 0.29 1.57 8.90
CA LYS A 123 0.00 0.47 9.84
C LYS A 123 -0.86 -0.60 9.19
N ALA A 124 -0.45 -1.86 9.29
CA ALA A 124 -1.21 -3.00 8.80
C ALA A 124 -1.38 -4.06 9.89
N TYR A 125 -2.61 -4.32 10.34
CA TYR A 125 -2.80 -5.32 11.40
C TYR A 125 -4.05 -6.18 11.25
N ASN A 126 -3.98 -7.41 11.76
CA ASN A 126 -5.09 -8.36 11.75
C ASN A 126 -5.68 -8.68 10.36
N ASN A 127 -4.94 -8.43 9.28
CA ASN A 127 -5.38 -8.75 7.93
C ASN A 127 -5.23 -10.27 7.66
N GLY A 128 -5.63 -10.74 6.48
CA GLY A 128 -5.52 -12.15 6.09
C GLY A 128 -6.60 -13.05 6.66
N ARG A 129 -7.72 -12.49 7.12
CA ARG A 129 -8.77 -13.30 7.79
C ARG A 129 -9.43 -14.33 6.87
N GLY A 130 -9.47 -14.05 5.56
CA GLY A 130 -10.16 -14.90 4.59
C GLY A 130 -9.27 -15.99 3.99
N ARG A 131 -7.93 -15.85 4.07
CA ARG A 131 -6.99 -16.87 3.57
C ARG A 131 -5.60 -16.71 4.17
N HIS A 132 -4.90 -17.84 4.29
CA HIS A 132 -3.47 -17.87 4.57
C HIS A 132 -2.64 -17.26 3.43
N GLY A 133 -1.40 -16.89 3.75
CA GLY A 133 -0.42 -16.28 2.84
C GLY A 133 -0.53 -14.76 2.72
N ALA A 134 -1.43 -14.11 3.46
CA ALA A 134 -1.58 -12.67 3.44
C ALA A 134 -0.57 -11.98 4.37
N ALA A 135 0.07 -10.92 3.87
CA ALA A 135 0.93 -10.04 4.65
C ALA A 135 0.31 -8.66 4.88
N GLY A 136 0.80 -7.95 5.89
CA GLY A 136 0.43 -6.54 6.07
C GLY A 136 0.91 -5.67 4.92
N PHE A 137 2.13 -5.88 4.43
CA PHE A 137 2.67 -5.23 3.22
C PHE A 137 3.11 -6.27 2.20
N ASN A 138 2.58 -6.18 0.98
CA ASN A 138 2.97 -7.04 -0.14
C ASN A 138 3.57 -6.18 -1.25
N ALA A 139 4.85 -6.38 -1.52
CA ALA A 139 5.48 -5.89 -2.73
C ALA A 139 5.12 -6.85 -3.89
N ARG A 140 4.49 -6.30 -4.93
CA ARG A 140 3.88 -7.07 -6.02
C ARG A 140 4.48 -6.72 -7.36
N ILE A 141 4.33 -7.66 -8.29
CA ILE A 141 4.67 -7.51 -9.70
C ILE A 141 3.50 -8.00 -10.56
N ASN A 142 3.23 -7.27 -11.64
CA ASN A 142 2.30 -7.64 -12.69
C ASN A 142 2.99 -7.43 -14.05
N LEU A 143 3.57 -8.52 -14.55
CA LEU A 143 4.34 -8.53 -15.80
C LEU A 143 3.50 -8.16 -17.01
N THR A 144 2.23 -8.60 -17.04
CA THR A 144 1.31 -8.31 -18.14
C THR A 144 1.02 -6.81 -18.23
N ARG A 145 1.05 -6.10 -17.10
CA ARG A 145 0.87 -4.64 -17.04
C ARG A 145 2.19 -3.87 -16.95
N GLY A 146 3.34 -4.54 -16.98
CA GLY A 146 4.66 -3.91 -16.84
C GLY A 146 4.84 -3.12 -15.54
N THR A 147 4.15 -3.48 -14.47
CA THR A 147 4.19 -2.78 -13.17
C THR A 147 4.85 -3.65 -12.11
N SER A 148 5.71 -3.08 -11.29
CA SER A 148 6.33 -3.75 -10.14
C SER A 148 6.62 -2.77 -9.02
N ALA A 149 6.71 -3.26 -7.79
CA ALA A 149 7.13 -2.46 -6.64
C ALA A 149 8.64 -2.12 -6.63
N SER A 150 9.39 -2.47 -7.68
CA SER A 150 10.84 -2.29 -7.72
C SER A 150 11.25 -0.83 -7.46
N HIS A 151 12.44 -0.65 -6.89
CA HIS A 151 13.02 0.66 -6.54
C HIS A 151 12.22 1.47 -5.51
N SER A 152 11.22 0.86 -4.85
CA SER A 152 10.44 1.52 -3.80
C SER A 152 11.15 1.50 -2.45
N VAL A 153 10.79 2.44 -1.57
CA VAL A 153 11.35 2.55 -0.22
C VAL A 153 10.24 2.47 0.82
N PHE A 154 10.40 1.54 1.78
CA PHE A 154 9.50 1.33 2.91
C PHE A 154 10.17 1.85 4.20
N ILE A 155 9.58 2.86 4.83
CA ILE A 155 10.19 3.56 5.99
C ILE A 155 9.20 3.59 7.16
N GLY A 156 9.58 3.05 8.32
CA GLY A 156 8.83 3.18 9.58
C GLY A 156 7.41 2.66 9.56
N ASN A 157 7.10 1.69 8.68
CA ASN A 157 5.80 1.02 8.68
C ASN A 157 5.72 0.02 9.83
N ALA A 158 4.52 -0.20 10.35
CA ALA A 158 4.25 -1.18 11.39
C ALA A 158 3.28 -2.26 10.90
N SER A 159 3.57 -3.52 11.19
CA SER A 159 2.75 -4.65 10.76
C SER A 159 2.73 -5.77 11.80
N TYR A 160 1.57 -6.09 12.34
CA TYR A 160 1.43 -7.07 13.42
C TYR A 160 0.05 -7.74 13.43
N ASP A 161 -0.07 -8.86 14.11
CA ASP A 161 -1.35 -9.48 14.45
C ASP A 161 -1.55 -9.44 15.96
N THR A 162 -2.62 -8.79 16.42
CA THR A 162 -2.92 -8.66 17.86
C THR A 162 -3.23 -9.99 18.53
N ARG A 163 -3.45 -11.05 17.73
CA ARG A 163 -3.70 -12.40 18.23
C ARG A 163 -2.41 -13.21 18.36
N TYR A 164 -1.27 -12.71 17.89
CA TYR A 164 0.03 -13.37 18.09
C TYR A 164 0.35 -13.52 19.59
N PRO A 165 0.95 -14.65 20.04
CA PRO A 165 1.42 -15.81 19.29
C PRO A 165 0.38 -16.93 19.12
N ARG A 166 -0.92 -16.64 19.28
CA ARG A 166 -1.98 -17.66 19.20
C ARG A 166 -2.08 -18.24 17.79
N SER A 167 -2.51 -19.51 17.71
CA SER A 167 -2.69 -20.23 16.44
C SER A 167 -3.75 -19.63 15.52
N ASP A 168 -4.64 -18.78 16.07
CA ASP A 168 -5.73 -18.10 15.37
C ASP A 168 -5.37 -16.69 14.87
N ALA A 169 -4.10 -16.29 14.95
CA ALA A 169 -3.61 -15.15 14.18
C ALA A 169 -3.94 -15.34 12.68
N THR A 170 -4.18 -14.26 11.94
CA THR A 170 -4.56 -14.34 10.52
C THR A 170 -3.57 -13.68 9.58
N GLN A 171 -2.75 -12.74 10.08
CA GLN A 171 -1.71 -12.11 9.27
C GLN A 171 -0.42 -12.93 9.35
N ASP A 172 0.03 -13.44 8.20
CA ASP A 172 1.16 -14.39 8.15
C ASP A 172 2.50 -13.69 8.29
N TYR A 173 2.66 -12.61 7.53
CA TYR A 173 3.90 -11.86 7.47
C TYR A 173 3.66 -10.37 7.68
N GLY A 174 4.67 -9.69 8.24
CA GLY A 174 4.65 -8.23 8.28
C GLY A 174 4.87 -7.64 6.89
N TYR A 175 5.87 -8.17 6.16
CA TYR A 175 6.17 -7.85 4.77
C TYR A 175 6.43 -9.11 3.92
N LEU A 176 5.97 -9.09 2.66
CA LEU A 176 6.12 -10.17 1.68
C LEU A 176 6.50 -9.61 0.31
N GLU A 177 7.48 -10.22 -0.36
CA GLU A 177 7.70 -10.07 -1.80
C GLU A 177 7.02 -11.20 -2.57
N GLN A 178 6.22 -10.83 -3.58
CA GLN A 178 5.48 -11.79 -4.40
C GLN A 178 6.39 -12.68 -5.26
N ASP A 179 7.50 -12.15 -5.76
CA ASP A 179 8.28 -12.76 -6.84
C ASP A 179 9.75 -12.29 -6.81
N SER A 180 10.67 -13.15 -7.25
CA SER A 180 12.11 -12.88 -7.23
C SER A 180 12.60 -11.84 -8.23
N ARG A 181 11.77 -11.43 -9.19
CA ARG A 181 12.06 -10.35 -10.16
C ARG A 181 11.85 -8.95 -9.59
N LEU A 182 11.36 -8.83 -8.37
CA LEU A 182 11.38 -7.56 -7.64
C LEU A 182 12.83 -7.18 -7.32
N THR A 183 13.18 -5.92 -7.49
CA THR A 183 14.56 -5.44 -7.36
C THR A 183 14.61 -4.12 -6.62
N ASP A 184 15.72 -3.89 -5.91
CA ASP A 184 16.05 -2.62 -5.28
C ASP A 184 14.99 -2.04 -4.32
N ILE A 185 14.18 -2.89 -3.70
CA ILE A 185 13.28 -2.46 -2.64
C ILE A 185 14.10 -2.23 -1.38
N LYS A 186 13.98 -1.04 -0.81
CA LYS A 186 14.70 -0.67 0.43
C LYS A 186 13.73 -0.63 1.59
N GLN A 187 14.20 -1.09 2.74
CA GLN A 187 13.40 -1.12 3.97
C GLN A 187 14.20 -0.47 5.11
N PHE A 188 13.53 0.37 5.89
CA PHE A 188 14.16 1.13 6.95
C PHE A 188 13.24 1.28 8.15
N ALA A 189 13.73 0.95 9.34
CA ALA A 189 13.04 1.14 10.62
C ALA A 189 11.59 0.62 10.64
N ASN A 190 11.26 -0.36 9.81
CA ASN A 190 9.93 -0.98 9.83
C ASN A 190 9.84 -1.97 10.98
N ASP A 191 8.72 -1.97 11.70
CA ASP A 191 8.41 -2.95 12.72
C ASP A 191 7.42 -3.97 12.17
N TYR A 192 7.94 -5.15 11.87
CA TYR A 192 7.18 -6.26 11.31
C TYR A 192 7.06 -7.44 12.28
N ALA A 193 7.34 -7.22 13.56
CA ALA A 193 7.24 -8.28 14.56
C ALA A 193 5.79 -8.73 14.79
N HIS A 194 5.62 -9.87 15.46
CA HIS A 194 4.32 -10.37 15.94
C HIS A 194 3.31 -10.70 14.83
N ASN A 195 3.75 -11.39 13.78
CA ASN A 195 2.88 -11.99 12.76
C ASN A 195 2.92 -13.52 12.87
N ARG A 196 1.89 -14.21 12.36
CA ARG A 196 1.68 -15.65 12.58
C ARG A 196 2.86 -16.52 12.15
N VAL A 197 3.47 -16.21 11.00
CA VAL A 197 4.57 -17.01 10.45
C VAL A 197 5.92 -16.34 10.68
N GLY A 198 6.03 -15.04 10.42
CA GLY A 198 7.28 -14.33 10.68
C GLY A 198 7.25 -12.88 10.23
N PRO A 199 8.32 -12.11 10.48
CA PRO A 199 8.31 -10.69 10.18
C PRO A 199 8.35 -10.40 8.68
N VAL A 200 9.21 -11.12 7.96
CA VAL A 200 9.50 -10.83 6.56
C VAL A 200 9.65 -12.13 5.77
N LYS A 201 9.14 -12.15 4.55
CA LYS A 201 9.47 -13.16 3.54
C LYS A 201 9.90 -12.46 2.24
N HIS A 202 11.21 -12.51 1.98
CA HIS A 202 11.81 -12.02 0.74
C HIS A 202 11.75 -13.07 -0.36
N ALA A 203 11.67 -12.60 -1.60
CA ALA A 203 11.79 -13.43 -2.80
C ALA A 203 12.92 -12.91 -3.70
N SER A 204 13.24 -11.62 -3.62
CA SER A 204 14.34 -11.00 -4.34
C SER A 204 15.69 -11.38 -3.72
N GLY A 205 16.68 -11.57 -4.58
CA GLY A 205 18.07 -11.76 -4.18
C GLY A 205 18.93 -10.70 -4.84
N SER A 206 19.32 -9.65 -4.11
CA SER A 206 20.49 -8.81 -4.41
C SER A 206 20.64 -7.65 -3.44
N GLY A 207 21.89 -7.20 -3.28
CA GLY A 207 22.37 -6.30 -2.24
C GLY A 207 21.78 -4.89 -2.24
N GLN A 208 22.00 -4.22 -1.11
CA GLN A 208 21.50 -2.88 -0.85
C GLN A 208 22.35 -1.81 -1.57
N ALA A 209 22.13 -1.63 -2.88
CA ALA A 209 22.58 -0.40 -3.54
C ALA A 209 21.95 0.84 -2.84
N PRO A 210 22.64 1.99 -2.75
CA PRO A 210 22.05 3.23 -2.25
C PRO A 210 20.78 3.59 -3.04
N ILE A 211 19.87 4.34 -2.42
CA ILE A 211 18.74 4.92 -3.17
C ILE A 211 19.25 5.90 -4.22
N SER A 212 18.49 6.04 -5.32
CA SER A 212 18.86 6.98 -6.38
C SER A 212 18.80 8.44 -5.89
N SER A 213 19.47 9.34 -6.62
CA SER A 213 19.45 10.77 -6.35
C SER A 213 18.02 11.34 -6.44
N GLU A 214 17.22 10.86 -7.38
CA GLU A 214 15.82 11.23 -7.57
C GLU A 214 15.00 10.85 -6.34
N MET A 215 15.16 9.62 -5.84
CA MET A 215 14.48 9.16 -4.64
C MET A 215 14.92 9.96 -3.40
N LYS A 216 16.21 10.28 -3.29
CA LYS A 216 16.74 11.13 -2.20
C LYS A 216 16.13 12.53 -2.24
N ASN A 217 15.98 13.11 -3.44
CA ASN A 217 15.35 14.42 -3.61
C ASN A 217 13.85 14.39 -3.29
N LYS A 218 13.14 13.32 -3.66
CA LYS A 218 11.73 13.11 -3.31
C LYS A 218 11.53 13.04 -1.79
N LEU A 219 12.38 12.30 -1.09
CA LEU A 219 12.38 12.25 0.38
C LEU A 219 12.68 13.62 1.00
N LYS A 220 13.66 14.38 0.46
CA LYS A 220 13.94 15.74 0.93
C LYS A 220 12.74 16.67 0.76
N ALA A 221 12.05 16.60 -0.38
CA ALA A 221 10.85 17.39 -0.62
C ALA A 221 9.75 17.05 0.41
N LEU A 222 9.47 15.75 0.63
CA LEU A 222 8.48 15.32 1.62
C LEU A 222 8.84 15.70 3.06
N ALA A 223 10.12 15.72 3.42
CA ALA A 223 10.55 16.16 4.75
C ALA A 223 10.24 17.65 5.02
N GLN A 224 10.09 18.45 3.96
CA GLN A 224 9.79 19.88 4.03
C GLN A 224 8.32 20.20 3.71
N ASP A 225 7.53 19.22 3.29
CA ASP A 225 6.14 19.39 2.87
C ASP A 225 5.23 19.60 4.10
N PRO A 226 4.59 20.77 4.27
CA PRO A 226 3.74 21.03 5.43
C PRO A 226 2.48 20.15 5.50
N ASP A 227 2.06 19.53 4.40
CA ASP A 227 0.90 18.65 4.36
C ASP A 227 1.23 17.23 4.88
N ILE A 228 2.50 16.93 5.10
CA ILE A 228 2.97 15.66 5.67
C ILE A 228 3.03 15.77 7.21
N PRO A 229 2.43 14.82 7.95
CA PRO A 229 2.44 14.84 9.42
C PRO A 229 3.85 14.91 10.00
N ASP A 230 4.04 15.69 11.07
CA ASP A 230 5.36 15.91 11.71
C ASP A 230 6.09 14.63 12.10
N GLY A 231 5.37 13.61 12.58
CA GLY A 231 5.95 12.31 12.87
C GLY A 231 6.59 11.67 11.65
N ILE A 232 5.94 11.77 10.49
CA ILE A 232 6.43 11.27 9.20
C ILE A 232 7.60 12.12 8.71
N ARG A 233 7.52 13.46 8.78
CA ARG A 233 8.63 14.33 8.38
C ARG A 233 9.89 14.05 9.20
N ARG A 234 9.77 13.89 10.52
CA ARG A 234 10.90 13.52 11.39
C ARG A 234 11.51 12.17 11.03
N LEU A 235 10.67 11.16 10.76
CA LEU A 235 11.13 9.84 10.33
C LEU A 235 11.92 9.92 9.01
N ILE A 236 11.46 10.73 8.06
CA ILE A 236 12.17 10.96 6.79
C ILE A 236 13.50 11.69 7.03
N SER A 237 13.53 12.73 7.88
CA SER A 237 14.77 13.43 8.22
C SER A 237 15.80 12.52 8.88
N GLN A 238 15.37 11.62 9.77
CA GLN A 238 16.24 10.61 10.39
C GLN A 238 16.82 9.60 9.39
N TYR A 239 16.05 9.27 8.34
CA TYR A 239 16.56 8.46 7.25
C TYR A 239 17.60 9.23 6.41
N LEU A 240 17.31 10.49 6.07
CA LEU A 240 18.17 11.33 5.22
C LEU A 240 19.49 11.77 5.85
N SER A 241 19.60 11.74 7.19
CA SER A 241 20.81 12.13 7.92
C SER A 241 21.87 11.03 8.02
N ARG A 242 21.63 9.86 7.41
CA ARG A 242 22.57 8.74 7.34
C ARG A 242 23.35 8.78 6.02
#